data_AF-A0A846APT5-F1
#
_entry.id   AF-A0A846APT5-F1
#
_cell.length_a   1.000
_cell.length_b   1.000
_cell.length_c   1.000
_cell.angle_alpha   90.00
_cell.angle_beta   90.00
_cell.angle_gamma   90.00
#
_symmetry.space_group_name_H-M   'P 1'
#
loop_
_entity.id
_entity.type
_entity.pdbx_description
1 polymer ?
#
loop_
_entity_poly.entity_id
_entity_poly.type
_entity_poly.pdbx_seq_one_letter_code
_entity_poly.pdbx_strand_id
1 'polypeptide(L)'
;MPKQKIKYVCGECGYESTQFLGKCPSCNTWNSLTEEIEKSTTTALQRLGLTDIGIGSQASESDKSSGQPRASFLLSQISDQSLSRMPSGFEELDRVLGGGIVPGSLVLIGGEPGIGKSTLLLQVANQLSSRCRVLYVSAEESGQQVKLRSQRLIVNLNEVEVEEEDKNNVSNVEMDEDLSSNENKEGNDNPESIKDSTIDSQENLFLLPETDLEVILRELESLKPYLAVIDSIQTIYFASLTSAPGSVAQVRECTSALMQVAKRENITLLIVGHVTKDGALAGPRVLEHLVDTVLYFEGDRFASHRLLRSMKNRFGATHEIGVFEMVANGLKEILNPSELFLGSRDEYASGTSTVVSMEGTRPIVVEIQALVSPASHGAPRRSTTGIDSSRLQQILAVLEKRVGIPLSKLDTYVATVGGLSVEEPAADLGVAIAVVASFRDRVVDPRIILLGEVGLGGQVRPVSQLELRLREAAKLGFKRAIIPKGQQTPDLGMQILPIAKVIDAIIAAIPAQPPTMEN
;
A
#
# COMPACT_ATOMS: atom_id res chain seq x y z
N MET A 1 -8.04 -39.84 -35.09
CA MET A 1 -7.02 -39.21 -34.21
C MET A 1 -7.32 -37.72 -34.14
N PRO A 2 -7.51 -37.12 -32.95
CA PRO A 2 -7.70 -35.69 -32.84
C PRO A 2 -6.42 -34.98 -33.30
N LYS A 3 -6.56 -33.96 -34.18
CA LYS A 3 -5.43 -33.14 -34.63
C LYS A 3 -4.86 -32.39 -33.43
N GLN A 4 -3.55 -32.48 -33.20
CA GLN A 4 -2.85 -31.69 -32.19
C GLN A 4 -3.03 -30.21 -32.52
N LYS A 5 -3.51 -29.42 -31.55
CA LYS A 5 -3.58 -27.97 -31.68
C LYS A 5 -2.25 -27.38 -31.26
N ILE A 6 -1.68 -26.55 -32.13
CA ILE A 6 -0.43 -25.85 -31.89
C ILE A 6 -0.77 -24.44 -31.41
N LYS A 7 -0.05 -23.96 -30.40
CA LYS A 7 -0.19 -22.61 -29.86
C LYS A 7 1.20 -22.00 -29.67
N TYR A 8 1.31 -20.70 -29.86
CA TYR A 8 2.56 -19.95 -29.70
C TYR A 8 2.47 -19.10 -28.44
N VAL A 9 3.41 -19.26 -27.53
CA VAL A 9 3.46 -18.56 -26.24
C VAL A 9 4.72 -17.71 -26.17
N CYS A 10 4.55 -16.42 -25.87
CA CYS A 10 5.66 -15.50 -25.71
C CYS A 10 6.38 -15.79 -24.39
N GLY A 11 7.67 -16.14 -24.44
CA GLY A 11 8.49 -16.39 -23.25
C GLY A 11 8.68 -15.17 -22.35
N GLU A 12 8.50 -13.96 -22.89
CA GLU A 12 8.74 -12.71 -22.16
C GLU A 12 7.49 -12.20 -21.41
N CYS A 13 6.31 -12.32 -22.02
CA CYS A 13 5.07 -11.76 -21.44
C CYS A 13 3.90 -12.76 -21.33
N GLY A 14 4.08 -14.00 -21.78
CA GLY A 14 3.05 -15.02 -21.73
C GLY A 14 1.90 -14.81 -22.71
N TYR A 15 2.01 -13.88 -23.68
CA TYR A 15 1.00 -13.70 -24.72
C TYR A 15 0.85 -14.97 -25.58
N GLU A 16 -0.40 -15.33 -25.85
CA GLU A 16 -0.79 -16.58 -26.51
C GLU A 16 -1.40 -16.30 -27.89
N SER A 17 -0.94 -17.02 -28.92
CA SER A 17 -1.42 -16.89 -30.29
C SER A 17 -1.61 -18.25 -30.95
N THR A 18 -2.59 -18.38 -31.85
CA THR A 18 -2.78 -19.59 -32.68
C THR A 18 -1.92 -19.59 -33.94
N GLN A 19 -1.24 -18.47 -34.23
CA GLN A 19 -0.34 -18.29 -35.37
C GLN A 19 1.01 -17.76 -34.90
N PHE A 20 2.09 -18.19 -35.55
CA PHE A 20 3.42 -17.67 -35.26
C PHE A 20 3.51 -16.23 -35.75
N LEU A 21 3.80 -15.32 -34.82
CA LEU A 21 4.07 -13.92 -35.12
C LEU A 21 5.55 -13.69 -34.81
N GLY A 22 6.35 -13.23 -35.77
CA GLY A 22 7.79 -13.00 -35.53
C GLY A 22 8.07 -11.97 -34.42
N LYS A 23 7.07 -11.17 -34.07
CA LYS A 23 7.08 -10.18 -32.99
C LYS A 23 5.86 -10.40 -32.10
N CYS A 24 6.06 -10.44 -30.79
CA CYS A 24 4.95 -10.52 -29.84
C CYS A 24 4.12 -9.21 -29.88
N PRO A 25 2.79 -9.26 -30.12
CA PRO A 25 1.95 -8.07 -30.17
C PRO A 25 1.70 -7.43 -28.81
N SER A 26 1.93 -8.14 -27.70
CA SER A 26 1.75 -7.61 -26.35
C SER A 26 3.01 -6.87 -25.86
N CYS A 27 4.18 -7.51 -25.87
CA CYS A 27 5.41 -6.92 -25.34
C CYS A 27 6.35 -6.34 -26.40
N ASN A 28 6.00 -6.42 -27.68
CA ASN A 28 6.82 -5.97 -28.81
C ASN A 28 8.20 -6.65 -28.97
N THR A 29 8.47 -7.72 -28.23
CA THR A 29 9.74 -8.47 -28.30
C THR A 29 9.76 -9.40 -29.52
N TRP A 30 10.82 -9.32 -30.31
CA TRP A 30 11.07 -10.19 -31.47
C TRP A 30 11.52 -11.59 -31.04
N ASN A 31 11.18 -12.62 -31.82
CA ASN A 31 11.60 -14.02 -31.62
C ASN A 31 11.31 -14.60 -30.22
N SER A 32 10.37 -14.01 -29.50
CA SER A 32 10.00 -14.41 -28.13
C SER A 32 8.90 -15.49 -28.10
N LEU A 33 8.21 -15.72 -29.23
CA LEU A 33 7.13 -16.70 -29.35
C LEU A 33 7.71 -18.09 -29.57
N THR A 34 7.44 -18.99 -28.63
CA THR A 34 7.85 -20.40 -28.69
C THR A 34 6.64 -21.28 -28.98
N GLU A 35 6.86 -22.35 -29.75
CA GLU A 35 5.80 -23.31 -30.09
C GLU A 35 5.54 -24.24 -28.91
N GLU A 36 4.32 -24.21 -28.40
CA GLU A 36 3.81 -25.16 -27.42
C GLU A 36 2.69 -25.99 -28.04
N ILE A 37 2.83 -27.31 -27.94
CA ILE A 37 1.77 -28.24 -28.34
C ILE A 37 0.74 -28.25 -27.23
N GLU A 38 -0.48 -27.84 -27.54
CA GLU A 38 -1.62 -27.91 -26.62
C GLU A 38 -1.92 -29.40 -26.38
N LYS A 39 -1.30 -29.98 -25.36
CA LYS A 39 -1.69 -31.29 -24.84
C LYS A 39 -3.10 -31.09 -24.33
N SER A 40 -4.07 -31.67 -25.02
CA SER A 40 -5.44 -31.72 -24.53
C SER A 40 -5.41 -32.29 -23.12
N THR A 41 -5.63 -31.45 -22.11
CA THR A 41 -5.91 -31.86 -20.75
C THR A 41 -7.32 -32.44 -20.72
N THR A 42 -7.56 -33.47 -21.52
CA THR A 42 -8.55 -34.48 -21.20
C THR A 42 -8.02 -35.21 -19.97
N THR A 43 -8.43 -34.71 -18.82
CA THR A 43 -8.75 -35.55 -17.67
C THR A 43 -7.59 -36.37 -17.09
N ALA A 44 -6.43 -35.75 -16.88
CA ALA A 44 -5.35 -36.37 -16.08
C ALA A 44 -5.59 -36.29 -14.56
N LEU A 45 -6.52 -35.42 -14.09
CA LEU A 45 -6.92 -35.33 -12.69
C LEU A 45 -8.15 -36.19 -12.31
N GLN A 46 -8.73 -36.98 -13.22
CA GLN A 46 -9.82 -37.94 -12.91
C GLN A 46 -9.43 -39.42 -13.03
N ARG A 47 -8.14 -39.75 -13.13
CA ARG A 47 -7.66 -41.16 -13.14
C ARG A 47 -6.80 -41.54 -11.94
N LEU A 48 -7.12 -41.01 -10.77
CA LEU A 48 -6.81 -41.68 -9.48
C LEU A 48 -8.04 -42.45 -8.97
N GLY A 49 -8.79 -43.06 -9.90
CA GLY A 49 -9.68 -44.16 -9.59
C GLY A 49 -8.83 -45.41 -9.34
N LEU A 50 -8.45 -45.62 -8.08
CA LEU A 50 -7.95 -46.89 -7.58
C LEU A 50 -9.06 -47.95 -7.72
N THR A 51 -8.97 -48.75 -8.78
CA THR A 51 -9.60 -50.07 -8.87
C THR A 51 -8.63 -50.99 -9.58
N ASP A 52 -7.95 -51.86 -8.82
CA ASP A 52 -8.14 -53.32 -8.90
C ASP A 52 -6.94 -54.08 -8.29
N ILE A 53 -6.98 -54.31 -6.97
CA ILE A 53 -6.43 -55.53 -6.34
C ILE A 53 -7.46 -55.95 -5.29
N GLY A 54 -8.25 -56.96 -5.63
CA GLY A 54 -9.25 -57.53 -4.74
C GLY A 54 -8.64 -58.20 -3.51
N ILE A 55 -9.33 -58.07 -2.37
CA ILE A 55 -9.66 -59.12 -1.40
C ILE A 55 -10.92 -58.62 -0.67
N GLY A 56 -11.95 -59.47 -0.63
CA GLY A 56 -13.31 -59.09 -0.28
C GLY A 56 -13.51 -58.67 1.19
N SER A 57 -14.41 -57.71 1.38
CA SER A 57 -15.30 -57.62 2.54
C SER A 57 -16.37 -56.55 2.25
N GLN A 58 -17.51 -56.69 2.92
CA GLN A 58 -18.83 -56.19 2.53
C GLN A 58 -18.96 -54.67 2.48
N ALA A 59 -19.73 -54.22 1.49
CA ALA A 59 -20.09 -52.83 1.24
C ALA A 59 -20.99 -52.24 2.33
N SER A 60 -20.63 -51.04 2.80
CA SER A 60 -21.60 -50.03 3.28
C SER A 60 -21.43 -48.79 2.39
N GLU A 61 -22.52 -48.40 1.73
CA GLU A 61 -22.59 -47.25 0.84
C GLU A 61 -22.62 -45.96 1.66
N SER A 62 -21.63 -45.10 1.48
CA SER A 62 -21.70 -43.69 1.87
C SER A 62 -21.11 -42.81 0.77
N ASP A 63 -22.02 -42.07 0.11
CA ASP A 63 -21.86 -40.84 -0.67
C ASP A 63 -20.49 -40.52 -1.29
N LYS A 64 -20.32 -40.96 -2.55
CA LYS A 64 -19.44 -40.28 -3.50
C LYS A 64 -20.20 -39.05 -4.04
N SER A 65 -19.84 -37.87 -3.56
CA SER A 65 -20.34 -36.60 -4.13
C SER A 65 -19.89 -36.47 -5.58
N SER A 66 -20.76 -36.86 -6.51
CA SER A 66 -20.64 -36.53 -7.92
C SER A 66 -20.72 -35.00 -8.05
N GLY A 67 -19.76 -34.39 -8.74
CA GLY A 67 -19.73 -32.95 -8.95
C GLY A 67 -21.03 -32.51 -9.63
N GLN A 68 -21.94 -31.91 -8.86
CA GLN A 68 -23.19 -31.40 -9.40
C GLN A 68 -22.87 -30.22 -10.34
N PRO A 69 -23.50 -30.16 -11.53
CA PRO A 69 -23.37 -29.00 -12.40
C PRO A 69 -23.89 -27.77 -11.64
N ARG A 70 -23.04 -26.76 -11.44
CA ARG A 70 -23.47 -25.50 -10.82
C ARG A 70 -24.46 -24.81 -11.75
N ALA A 71 -25.73 -24.73 -11.34
CA ALA A 71 -26.74 -23.98 -12.06
C ALA A 71 -26.43 -22.48 -11.97
N SER A 72 -26.68 -21.74 -13.05
CA SER A 72 -26.65 -20.28 -13.02
C SER A 72 -27.84 -19.76 -12.21
N PHE A 73 -27.60 -18.81 -11.30
CA PHE A 73 -28.65 -18.12 -10.54
C PHE A 73 -28.97 -16.77 -11.20
N LEU A 74 -30.22 -16.31 -11.08
CA LEU A 74 -30.55 -14.92 -11.39
C LEU A 74 -29.85 -14.01 -10.38
N LEU A 75 -29.45 -12.80 -10.80
CA LEU A 75 -28.79 -11.84 -9.89
C LEU A 75 -29.65 -11.55 -8.65
N SER A 76 -30.98 -11.50 -8.80
CA SER A 76 -31.93 -11.31 -7.70
C SER A 76 -32.00 -12.48 -6.70
N GLN A 77 -31.43 -13.63 -7.04
CA GLN A 77 -31.37 -14.81 -6.18
C GLN A 77 -30.06 -14.91 -5.40
N ILE A 78 -29.10 -14.03 -5.68
CA ILE A 78 -27.84 -13.96 -4.95
C ILE A 78 -28.09 -13.10 -3.71
N SER A 79 -27.94 -13.70 -2.52
CA SER A 79 -28.05 -12.97 -1.27
C SER A 79 -26.92 -11.96 -1.14
N ASP A 80 -27.24 -10.73 -0.74
CA ASP A 80 -26.26 -9.74 -0.29
C ASP A 80 -25.64 -10.21 1.03
N GLN A 81 -24.64 -11.08 0.97
CA GLN A 81 -23.81 -11.39 2.13
C GLN A 81 -22.85 -10.23 2.33
N SER A 82 -23.06 -9.42 3.37
CA SER A 82 -22.04 -8.52 3.87
C SER A 82 -20.83 -9.36 4.30
N LEU A 83 -19.75 -9.31 3.52
CA LEU A 83 -18.51 -9.98 3.86
C LEU A 83 -18.01 -9.45 5.21
N SER A 84 -18.02 -10.30 6.25
CA SER A 84 -17.48 -9.94 7.56
C SER A 84 -15.96 -9.85 7.44
N ARG A 85 -15.45 -8.63 7.28
CA ARG A 85 -14.01 -8.36 7.23
C ARG A 85 -13.39 -8.59 8.59
N MET A 86 -12.17 -9.11 8.59
CA MET A 86 -11.38 -9.20 9.82
C MET A 86 -10.36 -8.07 9.87
N PRO A 87 -10.19 -7.41 11.02
CA PRO A 87 -9.08 -6.48 11.19
C PRO A 87 -7.77 -7.27 11.10
N SER A 88 -6.83 -6.78 10.30
CA SER A 88 -5.46 -7.32 10.27
C SER A 88 -4.68 -6.99 11.54
N GLY A 89 -5.17 -6.00 12.30
CA GLY A 89 -4.53 -5.42 13.46
C GLY A 89 -3.56 -4.27 13.13
N PHE A 90 -3.54 -3.90 11.84
CA PHE A 90 -2.82 -2.78 11.26
C PHE A 90 -3.86 -1.89 10.55
N GLU A 91 -4.13 -0.68 11.07
CA GLU A 91 -5.18 0.21 10.53
C GLU A 91 -4.90 0.67 9.10
N GLU A 92 -3.64 0.93 8.77
CA GLU A 92 -3.18 1.35 7.46
C GLU A 92 -3.28 0.20 6.46
N LEU A 93 -2.97 -1.03 6.88
CA LEU A 93 -3.21 -2.21 6.05
C LEU A 93 -4.70 -2.43 5.82
N ASP A 94 -5.52 -2.33 6.87
CA ASP A 94 -6.97 -2.50 6.77
C ASP A 94 -7.59 -1.46 5.84
N ARG A 95 -7.14 -0.20 5.93
CA ARG A 95 -7.53 0.88 5.01
C ARG A 95 -7.22 0.50 3.55
N VAL A 96 -6.00 0.08 3.27
CA VAL A 96 -5.56 -0.29 1.91
C VAL A 96 -6.35 -1.48 1.37
N LEU A 97 -6.75 -2.41 2.23
CA LEU A 97 -7.62 -3.55 1.89
C LEU A 97 -9.11 -3.16 1.75
N GLY A 98 -9.51 -1.95 2.12
CA GLY A 98 -10.88 -1.47 2.05
C GLY A 98 -11.71 -1.78 3.30
N GLY A 99 -11.09 -1.71 4.48
CA GLY A 99 -11.70 -1.95 5.79
C GLY A 99 -11.35 -3.30 6.42
N GLY A 100 -10.28 -3.95 5.98
CA GLY A 100 -9.78 -5.20 6.55
C GLY A 100 -9.72 -6.39 5.60
N ILE A 101 -9.20 -7.50 6.11
CA ILE A 101 -8.97 -8.75 5.38
C ILE A 101 -10.31 -9.41 5.04
N VAL A 102 -10.50 -9.68 3.75
CA VAL A 102 -11.71 -10.32 3.23
C VAL A 102 -11.54 -11.85 3.25
N PRO A 103 -12.47 -12.61 3.85
CA PRO A 103 -12.40 -14.07 3.87
C PRO A 103 -12.42 -14.67 2.46
N GLY A 104 -11.63 -15.73 2.21
CA GLY A 104 -11.62 -16.43 0.92
C GLY A 104 -11.06 -15.61 -0.25
N SER A 105 -10.40 -14.48 0.06
CA SER A 105 -9.79 -13.60 -0.94
C SER A 105 -8.33 -13.94 -1.19
N LEU A 106 -7.85 -13.53 -2.37
CA LEU A 106 -6.44 -13.64 -2.73
C LEU A 106 -5.83 -12.24 -2.90
N VAL A 107 -4.88 -11.91 -2.02
CA VAL A 107 -4.16 -10.63 -2.00
C VAL A 107 -2.70 -10.85 -2.40
N LEU A 108 -2.22 -10.07 -3.37
CA LEU A 108 -0.81 -10.04 -3.77
C LEU A 108 -0.13 -8.80 -3.19
N ILE A 109 1.04 -8.98 -2.59
CA ILE A 109 1.90 -7.88 -2.11
C ILE A 109 3.18 -7.87 -2.93
N GLY A 110 3.26 -6.90 -3.83
CA GLY A 110 4.41 -6.57 -4.67
C GLY A 110 5.39 -5.63 -3.97
N GLY A 111 6.65 -5.61 -4.38
CA GLY A 111 7.61 -4.57 -3.97
C GLY A 111 9.06 -5.01 -4.13
N GLU A 112 9.99 -4.05 -4.05
CA GLU A 112 11.43 -4.32 -4.13
C GLU A 112 11.89 -5.30 -3.03
N PRO A 113 12.89 -6.16 -3.29
CA PRO A 113 13.52 -6.95 -2.23
C PRO A 113 14.03 -6.06 -1.08
N GLY A 114 13.82 -6.50 0.16
CA GLY A 114 14.25 -5.75 1.35
C GLY A 114 13.34 -4.58 1.77
N ILE A 115 12.23 -4.30 1.06
CA ILE A 115 11.29 -3.24 1.46
C ILE A 115 10.53 -3.57 2.77
N GLY A 116 10.47 -4.84 3.17
CA GLY A 116 9.78 -5.28 4.39
C GLY A 116 8.48 -6.05 4.20
N LYS A 117 8.21 -6.61 3.00
CA LYS A 117 7.02 -7.43 2.70
C LYS A 117 6.84 -8.59 3.69
N SER A 118 7.88 -9.43 3.84
CA SER A 118 7.89 -10.54 4.79
C SER A 118 7.73 -10.08 6.23
N THR A 119 8.31 -8.92 6.57
CA THR A 119 8.18 -8.33 7.91
C THR A 119 6.73 -7.96 8.21
N LEU A 120 6.06 -7.26 7.29
CA LEU A 120 4.66 -6.88 7.41
C LEU A 120 3.77 -8.12 7.56
N LEU A 121 3.94 -9.11 6.69
CA LEU A 121 3.11 -10.30 6.70
C LEU A 121 3.35 -11.19 7.93
N LEU A 122 4.58 -11.25 8.44
CA LEU A 122 4.87 -11.97 9.66
C LEU A 122 4.27 -11.27 10.89
N GLN A 123 4.28 -9.93 10.93
CA GLN A 123 3.58 -9.17 11.98
C GLN A 123 2.07 -9.40 11.94
N VAL A 124 1.44 -9.34 10.76
CA VAL A 124 0.01 -9.63 10.57
C VAL A 124 -0.30 -11.08 10.97
N ALA A 125 0.53 -12.04 10.56
CA ALA A 125 0.34 -13.45 10.90
C ALA A 125 0.43 -13.69 12.42
N ASN A 126 1.40 -13.07 13.10
CA ASN A 126 1.52 -13.12 14.55
C ASN A 126 0.25 -12.55 15.22
N GLN A 127 -0.19 -11.37 14.82
CA GLN A 127 -1.35 -10.71 15.43
C GLN A 127 -2.64 -11.51 15.25
N LEU A 128 -2.85 -12.10 14.07
CA LEU A 128 -4.02 -12.93 13.77
C LEU A 128 -3.98 -14.33 14.37
N SER A 129 -2.78 -14.86 14.67
CA SER A 129 -2.64 -16.19 15.28
C SER A 129 -3.26 -16.30 16.68
N SER A 130 -3.46 -15.16 17.35
CA SER A 130 -4.20 -15.09 18.62
C SER A 130 -5.70 -15.38 18.47
N ARG A 131 -6.26 -15.24 17.25
CA ARG A 131 -7.72 -15.33 16.99
C ARG A 131 -8.10 -16.47 16.07
N CYS A 132 -7.21 -16.86 15.15
CA CYS A 132 -7.49 -17.88 14.16
C CYS A 132 -6.25 -18.68 13.77
N ARG A 133 -6.47 -19.80 13.10
CA ARG A 133 -5.40 -20.65 12.57
C ARG A 133 -4.75 -19.97 11.37
N VAL A 134 -3.46 -19.67 11.48
CA VAL A 134 -2.65 -19.03 10.45
C VAL A 134 -1.56 -19.97 9.99
N LEU A 135 -1.41 -20.14 8.68
CA LEU A 135 -0.30 -20.88 8.08
C LEU A 135 0.66 -19.90 7.41
N TYR A 136 1.93 -19.89 7.83
CA TYR A 136 3.00 -19.17 7.16
C TYR A 136 3.85 -20.15 6.36
N VAL A 137 3.78 -20.08 5.04
CA VAL A 137 4.63 -20.88 4.15
C VAL A 137 5.84 -20.04 3.77
N SER A 138 7.02 -20.46 4.24
CA SER A 138 8.28 -19.81 3.87
C SER A 138 9.00 -20.65 2.83
N ALA A 139 9.17 -20.08 1.66
CA ALA A 139 9.87 -20.70 0.54
C ALA A 139 11.22 -20.02 0.27
N GLU A 140 11.58 -18.96 1.01
CA GLU A 140 12.86 -18.25 0.91
C GLU A 140 13.77 -18.43 2.14
N GLU A 141 13.19 -18.51 3.34
CA GLU A 141 13.94 -18.54 4.60
C GLU A 141 13.80 -19.90 5.30
N SER A 142 14.82 -20.29 6.05
CA SER A 142 14.72 -21.47 6.91
C SER A 142 13.75 -21.21 8.08
N GLY A 143 13.12 -22.27 8.59
CA GLY A 143 12.18 -22.13 9.70
C GLY A 143 12.80 -21.50 10.96
N GLN A 144 14.09 -21.74 11.20
CA GLN A 144 14.85 -21.12 12.30
C GLN A 144 15.01 -19.60 12.12
N GLN A 145 15.27 -19.14 10.89
CA GLN A 145 15.40 -17.72 10.58
C GLN A 145 14.05 -16.99 10.76
N VAL A 146 12.96 -17.58 10.25
CA VAL A 146 11.61 -17.02 10.42
C VAL A 146 11.24 -16.95 11.90
N LYS A 147 11.54 -17.99 12.69
CA LYS A 147 11.29 -17.99 14.14
C LYS A 147 12.03 -16.87 14.87
N LEU A 148 13.33 -16.69 14.59
CA LEU A 148 14.11 -15.61 15.20
C LEU A 148 13.58 -14.22 14.85
N ARG A 149 13.13 -14.01 13.61
CA ARG A 149 12.49 -12.74 13.19
C ARG A 149 11.16 -12.55 13.88
N SER A 150 10.30 -13.56 13.89
CA SER A 150 8.98 -13.52 14.54
C SER A 150 9.09 -13.15 16.02
N GLN A 151 10.03 -13.75 16.74
CA GLN A 151 10.27 -13.43 18.16
C GLN A 151 10.64 -11.97 18.39
N ARG A 152 11.48 -11.38 17.54
CA ARG A 152 11.84 -9.95 17.63
C ARG A 152 10.64 -9.02 17.39
N LEU A 153 9.73 -9.43 16.51
CA LEU A 153 8.54 -8.65 16.17
C LEU A 153 7.45 -8.73 17.26
N ILE A 154 7.41 -9.82 18.06
CA ILE A 154 6.38 -10.06 19.09
C ILE A 154 6.64 -9.27 20.37
N VAL A 155 7.90 -9.22 20.83
CA VAL A 155 8.26 -8.61 22.13
C VAL A 155 7.76 -7.16 22.25
N ASN A 156 7.59 -6.46 21.12
CA ASN A 156 7.20 -5.05 21.10
C ASN A 156 5.73 -4.77 20.72
N LEU A 157 4.94 -5.75 20.26
CA LEU A 157 3.48 -5.55 20.14
C LEU A 157 2.89 -5.26 21.53
N ASN A 158 3.41 -5.94 22.55
CA ASN A 158 3.02 -5.75 23.95
C ASN A 158 3.49 -4.40 24.53
N GLU A 159 4.60 -3.82 24.05
CA GLU A 159 5.05 -2.48 24.51
C GLU A 159 4.15 -1.36 23.96
N VAL A 160 3.65 -1.50 22.72
CA VAL A 160 2.75 -0.53 22.11
C VAL A 160 1.37 -0.52 22.78
N GLU A 161 0.85 -1.69 23.17
CA GLU A 161 -0.42 -1.78 23.92
C GLU A 161 -0.31 -1.11 25.31
N VAL A 162 0.84 -1.22 25.97
CA VAL A 162 1.09 -0.58 27.28
C VAL A 162 1.20 0.94 27.16
N GLU A 163 1.84 1.47 26.11
CA GLU A 163 1.92 2.92 25.89
C GLU A 163 0.56 3.58 25.56
N GLU A 164 -0.39 2.85 24.96
CA GLU A 164 -1.74 3.35 24.70
C GLU A 164 -2.64 3.31 25.95
N GLU A 165 -2.48 2.30 26.81
CA GLU A 165 -3.19 2.24 28.10
C GLU A 165 -2.67 3.32 29.08
N ASP A 166 -1.37 3.57 29.12
CA ASP A 166 -0.79 4.62 29.98
C ASP A 166 -1.21 6.03 29.56
N LYS A 167 -1.50 6.28 28.27
CA LYS A 167 -2.04 7.58 27.81
C LYS A 167 -3.51 7.79 28.18
N ASN A 168 -4.27 6.71 28.39
CA ASN A 168 -5.67 6.79 28.81
C ASN A 168 -5.86 6.85 30.34
N ASN A 169 -4.81 6.62 31.13
CA ASN A 169 -4.87 6.61 32.60
C ASN A 169 -4.23 7.82 33.30
N VAL A 170 -3.79 8.85 32.59
CA VAL A 170 -3.35 10.12 33.22
C VAL A 170 -4.51 11.11 33.29
N SER A 171 -5.47 10.84 34.17
CA SER A 171 -6.20 11.91 34.86
C SER A 171 -6.56 11.46 36.27
N ASN A 172 -6.13 12.26 37.24
CA ASN A 172 -6.33 12.17 38.69
C ASN A 172 -5.27 11.38 39.48
N VAL A 173 -4.15 12.05 39.75
CA VAL A 173 -3.57 12.00 41.10
C VAL A 173 -3.19 13.44 41.49
N GLU A 174 -3.99 14.01 42.38
CA GLU A 174 -3.68 15.26 43.09
C GLU A 174 -2.45 15.04 43.99
N MET A 175 -1.58 16.05 44.02
CA MET A 175 -0.39 16.11 44.86
C MET A 175 -0.82 16.32 46.31
N ASP A 176 -0.52 15.36 47.19
CA ASP A 176 -0.36 15.63 48.63
C ASP A 176 1.06 15.25 49.02
N GLU A 177 1.85 16.28 49.33
CA GLU A 177 3.11 16.17 50.05
C GLU A 177 2.80 15.85 51.51
N ASP A 178 3.35 14.77 52.07
CA ASP A 178 3.72 14.77 53.48
C ASP A 178 4.83 13.77 53.79
N LEU A 179 5.82 14.29 54.52
CA LEU A 179 6.99 13.61 55.06
C LEU A 179 6.61 12.78 56.29
N SER A 180 7.09 11.54 56.39
CA SER A 180 7.71 11.05 57.63
C SER A 180 8.40 9.68 57.49
N SER A 181 9.51 9.59 58.21
CA SER A 181 10.42 8.49 58.53
C SER A 181 9.77 7.19 59.04
N ASN A 182 10.29 6.01 58.67
CA ASN A 182 11.16 5.18 59.53
C ASN A 182 11.41 3.74 59.00
N GLU A 183 12.67 3.32 59.17
CA GLU A 183 13.17 2.01 59.62
C GLU A 183 12.95 0.72 58.80
N ASN A 184 14.08 0.23 58.26
CA ASN A 184 14.64 -1.13 58.36
C ASN A 184 13.71 -2.30 58.69
N LYS A 185 13.62 -3.25 57.75
CA LYS A 185 13.57 -4.69 58.04
C LYS A 185 14.22 -5.49 56.92
N GLU A 186 15.40 -6.03 57.20
CA GLU A 186 15.97 -7.18 56.50
C GLU A 186 15.09 -8.41 56.75
N GLY A 187 14.82 -9.18 55.70
CA GLY A 187 13.96 -10.36 55.75
C GLY A 187 13.99 -11.15 54.45
N ASN A 188 15.10 -11.87 54.28
CA ASN A 188 15.25 -13.15 53.60
C ASN A 188 13.96 -13.76 52.98
N ASP A 189 13.85 -13.82 51.65
CA ASP A 189 13.01 -14.81 50.96
C ASP A 189 13.60 -15.18 49.59
N ASN A 190 13.54 -16.48 49.31
CA ASN A 190 14.12 -17.19 48.18
C ASN A 190 13.63 -16.64 46.82
N PRO A 191 14.39 -16.83 45.72
CA PRO A 191 13.88 -16.57 44.38
C PRO A 191 12.90 -17.68 44.00
N GLU A 192 11.64 -17.55 44.45
CA GLU A 192 10.53 -18.31 43.88
C GLU A 192 10.32 -17.84 42.44
N SER A 193 10.74 -18.71 41.52
CA SER A 193 10.17 -18.96 40.19
C SER A 193 9.16 -17.90 39.70
N ILE A 194 9.66 -16.93 38.93
CA ILE A 194 8.86 -16.25 37.92
C ILE A 194 8.50 -17.32 36.89
N LYS A 195 7.34 -17.95 37.08
CA LYS A 195 6.77 -18.91 36.15
C LYS A 195 6.41 -18.19 34.85
N ASP A 196 6.99 -18.70 33.77
CA ASP A 196 6.46 -18.75 32.41
C ASP A 196 4.94 -18.52 32.34
N SER A 197 4.49 -17.31 32.02
CA SER A 197 3.07 -17.07 31.73
C SER A 197 2.81 -16.16 30.52
N THR A 198 3.78 -15.97 29.61
CA THR A 198 3.65 -14.96 28.53
C THR A 198 4.13 -15.42 27.14
N ILE A 199 4.27 -16.74 26.89
CA ILE A 199 4.65 -17.29 25.57
C ILE A 199 3.43 -17.79 24.74
N ASP A 200 2.20 -17.68 25.26
CA ASP A 200 0.99 -18.25 24.62
C ASP A 200 0.44 -17.50 23.39
N SER A 201 1.06 -16.39 22.95
CA SER A 201 0.51 -15.61 21.82
C SER A 201 0.70 -16.22 20.42
N GLN A 202 1.36 -17.38 20.31
CA GLN A 202 1.61 -18.08 19.03
C GLN A 202 0.86 -19.42 18.88
N GLU A 203 -0.10 -19.75 19.75
CA GLU A 203 -0.72 -21.08 19.79
C GLU A 203 -1.30 -21.55 18.44
N ASN A 204 -1.66 -20.65 17.53
CA ASN A 204 -2.23 -20.99 16.22
C ASN A 204 -1.41 -20.51 15.01
N LEU A 205 -0.12 -20.20 15.17
CA LEU A 205 0.77 -19.87 14.04
C LEU A 205 1.57 -21.11 13.59
N PHE A 206 1.21 -21.66 12.44
CA PHE A 206 1.88 -22.81 11.84
C PHE A 206 2.91 -22.33 10.81
N LEU A 207 4.14 -22.85 10.86
CA LEU A 207 5.20 -22.52 9.91
C LEU A 207 5.53 -23.73 9.05
N LEU A 208 5.45 -23.57 7.73
CA LEU A 208 5.80 -24.60 6.75
C LEU A 208 6.96 -24.10 5.88
N PRO A 209 8.21 -24.50 6.17
CA PRO A 209 9.35 -24.19 5.32
C PRO A 209 9.38 -25.15 4.12
N GLU A 210 8.64 -24.84 3.05
CA GLU A 210 8.44 -25.75 1.92
C GLU A 210 8.38 -25.00 0.58
N THR A 211 8.82 -25.68 -0.49
CA THR A 211 8.86 -25.12 -1.85
C THR A 211 8.06 -25.92 -2.86
N ASP A 212 7.71 -27.17 -2.57
CA ASP A 212 6.87 -28.00 -3.44
C ASP A 212 5.39 -27.61 -3.31
N LEU A 213 4.80 -27.16 -4.42
CA LEU A 213 3.40 -26.76 -4.48
C LEU A 213 2.45 -27.87 -4.03
N GLU A 214 2.69 -29.14 -4.38
CA GLU A 214 1.77 -30.22 -4.04
C GLU A 214 1.70 -30.46 -2.53
N VAL A 215 2.84 -30.32 -1.84
CA VAL A 215 2.91 -30.43 -0.37
C VAL A 215 2.15 -29.27 0.26
N ILE A 216 2.37 -28.05 -0.24
CA ILE A 216 1.68 -26.84 0.24
C ILE A 216 0.16 -26.98 0.08
N LEU A 217 -0.32 -27.44 -1.09
CA LEU A 217 -1.76 -27.60 -1.34
C LEU A 217 -2.39 -28.65 -0.41
N ARG A 218 -1.70 -29.78 -0.15
CA ARG A 218 -2.18 -30.80 0.80
C ARG A 218 -2.27 -30.25 2.21
N GLU A 219 -1.30 -29.45 2.63
CA GLU A 219 -1.33 -28.82 3.95
C GLU A 219 -2.47 -27.82 4.08
N LEU A 220 -2.73 -27.01 3.04
CA LEU A 220 -3.88 -26.09 3.01
C LEU A 220 -5.22 -26.83 3.14
N GLU A 221 -5.39 -27.96 2.43
CA GLU A 221 -6.61 -28.77 2.51
C GLU A 221 -6.75 -29.51 3.85
N SER A 222 -5.63 -29.89 4.48
CA SER A 222 -5.60 -30.60 5.77
C SER A 222 -5.83 -29.66 6.95
N LEU A 223 -5.01 -28.62 7.07
CA LEU A 223 -5.03 -27.67 8.18
C LEU A 223 -6.26 -26.75 8.10
N LYS A 224 -6.72 -26.42 6.88
CA LYS A 224 -7.78 -25.45 6.59
C LYS A 224 -7.60 -24.16 7.40
N PRO A 225 -6.45 -23.48 7.26
CA PRO A 225 -6.20 -22.26 8.00
C PRO A 225 -7.19 -21.18 7.54
N TYR A 226 -7.49 -20.25 8.44
CA TYR A 226 -8.30 -19.09 8.05
C TYR A 226 -7.52 -18.16 7.12
N LEU A 227 -6.23 -17.99 7.43
CA LEU A 227 -5.27 -17.20 6.68
C LEU A 227 -4.05 -18.05 6.34
N ALA A 228 -3.63 -18.03 5.09
CA ALA A 228 -2.34 -18.56 4.69
C ALA A 228 -1.49 -17.48 4.00
N VAL A 229 -0.25 -17.34 4.45
CA VAL A 229 0.77 -16.47 3.90
C VAL A 229 1.74 -17.29 3.06
N ILE A 230 2.03 -16.84 1.85
CA ILE A 230 2.97 -17.48 0.92
C ILE A 230 4.13 -16.52 0.65
N ASP A 231 5.31 -16.81 1.21
CA ASP A 231 6.50 -15.96 1.17
C ASP A 231 7.72 -16.72 0.62
N SER A 232 8.02 -16.71 -0.68
CA SER A 232 7.36 -15.98 -1.78
C SER A 232 6.91 -16.91 -2.91
N ILE A 233 6.03 -16.43 -3.79
CA ILE A 233 5.53 -17.25 -4.90
C ILE A 233 6.60 -17.61 -5.94
N GLN A 234 7.67 -16.80 -6.03
CA GLN A 234 8.73 -17.02 -7.01
C GLN A 234 9.53 -18.30 -6.72
N THR A 235 9.62 -18.72 -5.46
CA THR A 235 10.43 -19.89 -5.08
C THR A 235 9.64 -21.19 -5.02
N ILE A 236 8.31 -21.12 -5.16
CA ILE A 236 7.46 -22.30 -5.25
C ILE A 236 7.63 -22.96 -6.62
N TYR A 237 7.76 -24.29 -6.59
CA TYR A 237 7.92 -25.14 -7.76
C TYR A 237 6.76 -26.11 -7.90
N PHE A 238 6.24 -26.24 -9.13
CA PHE A 238 5.32 -27.29 -9.50
C PHE A 238 5.98 -28.31 -10.44
N ALA A 239 6.12 -29.54 -9.96
CA ALA A 239 6.83 -30.62 -10.66
C ALA A 239 6.20 -31.03 -12.00
N SER A 240 4.89 -30.82 -12.16
CA SER A 240 4.18 -31.14 -13.40
C SER A 240 4.52 -30.21 -14.56
N LEU A 241 5.19 -29.07 -14.30
CA LEU A 241 5.61 -28.13 -15.32
C LEU A 241 7.10 -28.30 -15.66
N THR A 242 7.41 -28.17 -16.95
CA THR A 242 8.80 -28.26 -17.46
C THR A 242 9.59 -26.97 -17.30
N SER A 243 8.94 -25.87 -16.92
CA SER A 243 9.57 -24.57 -16.73
C SER A 243 10.28 -24.48 -15.38
N ALA A 244 11.38 -23.72 -15.33
CA ALA A 244 12.16 -23.53 -14.12
C ALA A 244 11.40 -22.72 -13.05
N PRO A 245 11.60 -22.99 -11.75
CA PRO A 245 11.09 -22.17 -10.65
C PRO A 245 11.40 -20.68 -10.87
N GLY A 246 10.48 -19.80 -10.47
CA GLY A 246 10.59 -18.36 -10.68
C GLY A 246 10.24 -17.86 -12.09
N SER A 247 10.08 -18.76 -13.07
CA SER A 247 9.57 -18.38 -14.39
C SER A 247 8.12 -17.89 -14.33
N VAL A 248 7.74 -17.02 -15.27
CA VAL A 248 6.37 -16.49 -15.42
C VAL A 248 5.32 -17.61 -15.45
N ALA A 249 5.62 -18.70 -16.16
CA ALA A 249 4.72 -19.85 -16.27
C ALA A 249 4.54 -20.60 -14.94
N GLN A 250 5.63 -20.90 -14.21
CA GLN A 250 5.55 -21.51 -12.87
C GLN A 250 4.74 -20.64 -11.93
N VAL A 251 5.09 -19.36 -11.82
CA VAL A 251 4.45 -18.42 -10.88
C VAL A 251 2.95 -18.26 -11.16
N ARG A 252 2.55 -18.15 -12.44
CA ARG A 252 1.14 -18.07 -12.85
C ARG A 252 0.36 -19.33 -12.50
N GLU A 253 0.90 -20.51 -12.79
CA GLU A 253 0.21 -21.77 -12.54
C GLU A 253 0.11 -22.09 -11.04
N CYS A 254 1.21 -21.89 -10.29
CA CYS A 254 1.21 -22.04 -8.83
C CYS A 254 0.16 -21.13 -8.19
N THR A 255 0.09 -19.86 -8.60
CA THR A 255 -0.91 -18.91 -8.09
C THR A 255 -2.34 -19.36 -8.42
N SER A 256 -2.57 -19.87 -9.64
CA SER A 256 -3.88 -20.38 -10.07
C SER A 256 -4.31 -21.58 -9.23
N ALA A 257 -3.41 -22.54 -9.00
CA ALA A 257 -3.69 -23.72 -8.17
C ALA A 257 -3.99 -23.34 -6.71
N LEU A 258 -3.18 -22.46 -6.12
CA LEU A 258 -3.40 -21.91 -4.78
C LEU A 258 -4.77 -21.21 -4.69
N MET A 259 -5.11 -20.38 -5.68
CA MET A 259 -6.40 -19.69 -5.73
C MET A 259 -7.58 -20.67 -5.77
N GLN A 260 -7.47 -21.76 -6.54
CA GLN A 260 -8.55 -22.75 -6.65
C GLN A 260 -8.82 -23.44 -5.31
N VAL A 261 -7.77 -23.87 -4.61
CA VAL A 261 -7.91 -24.47 -3.27
C VAL A 261 -8.44 -23.45 -2.28
N ALA A 262 -7.90 -22.23 -2.27
CA ALA A 262 -8.34 -21.19 -1.37
C ALA A 262 -9.81 -20.81 -1.53
N LYS A 263 -10.30 -20.65 -2.76
CA LYS A 263 -11.73 -20.37 -3.01
C LYS A 263 -12.64 -21.55 -2.69
N ARG A 264 -12.16 -22.78 -2.85
CA ARG A 264 -12.91 -23.99 -2.52
C ARG A 264 -13.07 -24.17 -1.02
N GLU A 265 -12.00 -23.98 -0.26
CA GLU A 265 -11.95 -24.19 1.18
C GLU A 265 -12.21 -22.90 1.98
N ASN A 266 -12.49 -21.78 1.29
CA ASN A 266 -12.71 -20.45 1.87
C ASN A 266 -11.52 -19.94 2.72
N ILE A 267 -10.31 -20.23 2.27
CA ILE A 267 -9.05 -19.79 2.90
C ILE A 267 -8.65 -18.43 2.33
N THR A 268 -8.24 -17.51 3.19
CA THR A 268 -7.68 -16.23 2.73
C THR A 268 -6.20 -16.38 2.44
N LEU A 269 -5.74 -15.91 1.29
CA LEU A 269 -4.34 -16.00 0.87
C LEU A 269 -3.68 -14.63 0.75
N LEU A 270 -2.54 -14.46 1.42
CA LEU A 270 -1.63 -13.33 1.21
C LEU A 270 -0.35 -13.86 0.53
N ILE A 271 -0.10 -13.42 -0.70
CA ILE A 271 1.04 -13.88 -1.49
C ILE A 271 2.06 -12.76 -1.65
N VAL A 272 3.33 -13.05 -1.36
CA VAL A 272 4.45 -12.15 -1.64
C VAL A 272 4.95 -12.37 -3.06
N GLY A 273 5.06 -11.27 -3.81
CA GLY A 273 5.71 -11.23 -5.11
C GLY A 273 6.85 -10.19 -5.15
N HIS A 274 8.06 -10.62 -5.45
CA HIS A 274 9.17 -9.70 -5.72
C HIS A 274 9.02 -8.97 -7.06
N VAL A 275 9.24 -7.65 -7.06
CA VAL A 275 9.39 -6.86 -8.30
C VAL A 275 10.88 -6.88 -8.68
N THR A 276 11.18 -7.31 -9.89
CA THR A 276 12.55 -7.22 -10.45
C THR A 276 12.63 -6.06 -11.44
N LYS A 277 13.78 -5.38 -11.47
CA LYS A 277 13.99 -4.13 -12.22
C LYS A 277 13.89 -4.30 -13.74
N ASP A 278 14.04 -5.52 -14.25
CA ASP A 278 14.10 -5.81 -15.69
C ASP A 278 12.79 -6.38 -16.26
N GLY A 279 11.73 -6.56 -15.46
CA GLY A 279 10.45 -7.10 -15.95
C GLY A 279 10.48 -8.56 -16.45
N ALA A 280 11.66 -9.17 -16.54
CA ALA A 280 11.90 -10.52 -17.06
C ALA A 280 11.64 -11.65 -16.05
N LEU A 281 11.63 -11.35 -14.75
CA LEU A 281 11.17 -12.27 -13.70
C LEU A 281 9.78 -11.85 -13.27
N ALA A 282 8.85 -12.82 -13.22
CA ALA A 282 7.42 -12.68 -13.00
C ALA A 282 7.07 -11.56 -12.02
N GLY A 283 6.97 -10.34 -12.54
CA GLY A 283 6.61 -9.17 -11.76
C GLY A 283 5.14 -9.29 -11.35
N PRO A 284 4.68 -8.51 -10.37
CA PRO A 284 3.30 -8.56 -9.91
C PRO A 284 2.30 -8.31 -11.05
N ARG A 285 2.69 -7.58 -12.11
CA ARG A 285 1.92 -7.40 -13.36
C ARG A 285 1.43 -8.69 -14.02
N VAL A 286 2.20 -9.79 -13.92
CA VAL A 286 1.78 -11.09 -14.45
C VAL A 286 0.60 -11.65 -13.64
N LEU A 287 0.63 -11.45 -12.33
CA LEU A 287 -0.35 -11.98 -11.38
C LEU A 287 -1.51 -11.02 -11.11
N GLU A 288 -1.37 -9.74 -11.46
CA GLU A 288 -2.34 -8.65 -11.20
C GLU A 288 -3.76 -9.02 -11.65
N HIS A 289 -3.91 -9.73 -12.76
CA HIS A 289 -5.22 -10.13 -13.28
C HIS A 289 -5.81 -11.35 -12.57
N LEU A 290 -4.98 -12.22 -12.00
CA LEU A 290 -5.38 -13.49 -11.38
C LEU A 290 -5.90 -13.29 -9.95
N VAL A 291 -5.31 -12.32 -9.22
CA VAL A 291 -5.64 -12.08 -7.80
C VAL A 291 -6.83 -11.14 -7.63
N ASP A 292 -7.43 -11.14 -6.45
CA ASP A 292 -8.57 -10.27 -6.16
C ASP A 292 -8.12 -8.85 -5.76
N THR A 293 -7.02 -8.75 -5.00
CA THR A 293 -6.41 -7.48 -4.58
C THR A 293 -4.90 -7.48 -4.84
N VAL A 294 -4.35 -6.35 -5.28
CA VAL A 294 -2.93 -6.13 -5.55
C VAL A 294 -2.47 -4.90 -4.79
N LEU A 295 -1.51 -5.10 -3.91
CA LEU A 295 -0.85 -4.06 -3.13
C LEU A 295 0.62 -3.96 -3.57
N TYR A 296 1.15 -2.75 -3.63
CA TYR A 296 2.56 -2.49 -3.87
C TYR A 296 3.17 -1.81 -2.65
N PHE A 297 4.25 -2.40 -2.14
CA PHE A 297 5.04 -1.80 -1.09
C PHE A 297 6.22 -1.06 -1.71
N GLU A 298 6.16 0.26 -1.65
CA GLU A 298 7.08 1.20 -2.25
C GLU A 298 7.82 1.96 -1.14
N GLY A 299 9.02 2.43 -1.44
CA GLY A 299 9.78 3.28 -0.54
C GLY A 299 11.11 3.65 -1.18
N ASP A 300 11.49 4.91 -1.04
CA ASP A 300 12.83 5.34 -1.43
C ASP A 300 13.85 4.79 -0.42
N ARG A 301 15.05 4.44 -0.90
CA ARG A 301 16.15 3.97 -0.06
C ARG A 301 16.61 5.03 0.95
N PHE A 302 16.34 6.30 0.65
CA PHE A 302 16.72 7.45 1.48
C PHE A 302 15.57 7.98 2.33
N ALA A 303 14.34 7.53 2.10
CA ALA A 303 13.20 7.89 2.94
C ALA A 303 13.09 6.90 4.12
N SER A 304 12.81 7.41 5.32
CA SER A 304 12.47 6.62 6.50
C SER A 304 11.15 5.87 6.33
N HIS A 305 10.26 6.41 5.50
CA HIS A 305 8.89 5.94 5.34
C HIS A 305 8.71 5.08 4.08
N ARG A 306 7.74 4.17 4.17
CA ARG A 306 7.38 3.20 3.14
C ARG A 306 5.88 3.30 2.90
N LEU A 307 5.47 3.26 1.66
CA LEU A 307 4.09 3.43 1.23
C LEU A 307 3.56 2.09 0.72
N LEU A 308 2.48 1.61 1.32
CA LEU A 308 1.72 0.47 0.83
C LEU A 308 0.54 0.99 0.01
N ARG A 309 0.55 0.77 -1.30
CA ARG A 309 -0.44 1.31 -2.24
C ARG A 309 -1.33 0.21 -2.82
N SER A 310 -2.64 0.44 -2.84
CA SER A 310 -3.59 -0.41 -3.56
C SER A 310 -3.56 -0.10 -5.06
N MET A 311 -3.22 -1.08 -5.91
CA MET A 311 -3.28 -0.95 -7.37
C MET A 311 -4.53 -1.57 -7.97
N LYS A 312 -5.02 -2.64 -7.34
CA LYS A 312 -6.27 -3.31 -7.69
C LYS A 312 -6.93 -3.74 -6.40
N ASN A 313 -8.21 -3.41 -6.22
CA ASN A 313 -8.95 -3.90 -5.08
C ASN A 313 -10.39 -4.20 -5.51
N ARG A 314 -10.75 -5.48 -5.54
CA ARG A 314 -12.14 -5.89 -5.83
C ARG A 314 -13.11 -5.63 -4.68
N PHE A 315 -12.57 -5.35 -3.50
CA PHE A 315 -13.32 -5.19 -2.26
C PHE A 315 -13.21 -3.77 -1.69
N GLY A 316 -12.59 -2.82 -2.37
CA GLY A 316 -12.34 -1.49 -1.82
C GLY A 316 -11.87 -0.50 -2.89
N ALA A 317 -11.50 0.69 -2.46
CA ALA A 317 -10.95 1.69 -3.37
C ALA A 317 -9.56 1.28 -3.87
N THR A 318 -9.26 1.65 -5.11
CA THR A 318 -7.90 1.63 -5.65
C THR A 318 -7.19 2.93 -5.27
N HIS A 319 -5.86 2.91 -5.30
CA HIS A 319 -4.98 4.03 -4.96
C HIS A 319 -5.00 4.47 -3.50
N GLU A 320 -5.67 3.75 -2.60
CA GLU A 320 -5.48 3.91 -1.16
C GLU A 320 -4.02 3.68 -0.77
N ILE A 321 -3.56 4.44 0.22
CA ILE A 321 -2.21 4.35 0.78
C ILE A 321 -2.27 4.07 2.27
N GLY A 322 -1.44 3.12 2.69
CA GLY A 322 -0.98 2.91 4.05
C GLY A 322 0.46 3.37 4.21
N VAL A 323 0.80 4.06 5.29
CA VAL A 323 2.16 4.58 5.54
C VAL A 323 2.79 3.85 6.70
N PHE A 324 4.01 3.36 6.50
CA PHE A 324 4.78 2.61 7.47
C PHE A 324 6.19 3.17 7.62
N GLU A 325 6.78 3.01 8.79
CA GLU A 325 8.21 3.28 9.04
C GLU A 325 8.90 1.98 9.45
N MET A 326 10.10 1.75 8.93
CA MET A 326 10.93 0.64 9.42
C MET A 326 11.73 1.12 10.63
N VAL A 327 11.36 0.62 11.80
CA VAL A 327 12.07 0.84 13.06
C VAL A 327 12.92 -0.38 13.40
N ALA A 328 13.72 -0.30 14.46
CA ALA A 328 14.61 -1.40 14.88
C ALA A 328 13.87 -2.74 15.07
N ASN A 329 12.59 -2.66 15.48
CA ASN A 329 11.78 -3.81 15.89
C ASN A 329 10.67 -4.17 14.90
N GLY A 330 10.73 -3.69 13.64
CA GLY A 330 9.76 -4.04 12.59
C GLY A 330 9.17 -2.85 11.86
N LEU A 331 7.99 -3.03 11.29
CA LEU A 331 7.23 -1.95 10.65
C LEU A 331 6.23 -1.36 11.66
N LYS A 332 6.27 -0.04 11.78
CA LYS A 332 5.32 0.76 12.58
C LYS A 332 4.40 1.54 11.64
N GLU A 333 3.10 1.56 11.94
CA GLU A 333 2.14 2.36 11.18
C GLU A 333 2.22 3.84 11.51
N ILE A 334 1.99 4.66 10.50
CA ILE A 334 1.87 6.10 10.65
C ILE A 334 0.44 6.51 10.31
N LEU A 335 -0.38 6.61 11.35
CA LEU A 335 -1.81 6.93 11.23
C LEU A 335 -2.05 8.35 10.68
N ASN A 336 -1.12 9.27 10.98
CA ASN A 336 -1.16 10.66 10.53
C ASN A 336 0.01 10.98 9.58
N PRO A 337 -0.05 10.58 8.30
CA PRO A 337 1.05 10.79 7.36
C PRO A 337 1.31 12.26 7.08
N SER A 338 0.29 13.11 7.22
CA SER A 338 0.41 14.55 7.01
C SER A 338 1.50 15.18 7.89
N GLU A 339 1.78 14.64 9.09
CA GLU A 339 2.87 15.13 9.95
C GLU A 339 4.27 14.90 9.34
N LEU A 340 4.44 13.89 8.48
CA LEU A 340 5.71 13.58 7.83
C LEU A 340 6.00 14.50 6.64
N PHE A 341 4.94 14.94 5.97
CA PHE A 341 5.00 15.73 4.74
C PHE A 341 4.82 17.23 4.98
N LEU A 342 4.69 17.63 6.25
CA LEU A 342 4.70 19.00 6.73
C LEU A 342 6.10 19.33 7.26
N GLY A 343 6.68 20.45 6.83
CA GLY A 343 7.87 21.00 7.46
C GLY A 343 7.58 21.56 8.87
N SER A 344 8.63 22.05 9.53
CA SER A 344 8.49 22.80 10.79
C SER A 344 7.59 24.01 10.56
N ARG A 345 6.40 24.03 11.18
CA ARG A 345 5.43 25.13 11.05
C ARG A 345 5.93 26.44 11.65
N ASP A 346 6.99 26.39 12.46
CA ASP A 346 7.61 27.54 13.12
C ASP A 346 8.73 28.17 12.26
N GLU A 347 9.15 27.51 11.18
CA GLU A 347 10.14 28.03 10.25
C GLU A 347 9.49 28.81 9.10
N TYR A 348 9.53 30.13 9.19
CA TYR A 348 9.06 31.03 8.13
C TYR A 348 10.08 31.06 6.98
N ALA A 349 9.93 30.15 6.03
CA ALA A 349 10.78 30.08 4.84
C ALA A 349 10.10 30.68 3.60
N SER A 350 10.84 31.50 2.86
CA SER A 350 10.41 32.00 1.55
C SER A 350 10.30 30.87 0.53
N GLY A 351 9.31 30.96 -0.35
CA GLY A 351 9.10 29.95 -1.39
C GLY A 351 8.42 28.66 -0.92
N THR A 352 7.87 28.63 0.29
CA THR A 352 7.09 27.51 0.80
C THR A 352 5.59 27.77 0.65
N SER A 353 4.82 26.70 0.48
CA SER A 353 3.37 26.75 0.44
C SER A 353 2.77 25.39 0.79
N THR A 354 1.55 25.35 1.31
CA THR A 354 0.93 24.08 1.71
C THR A 354 -0.33 23.79 0.90
N VAL A 355 -0.43 22.55 0.41
CA VAL A 355 -1.58 22.02 -0.34
C VAL A 355 -2.11 20.77 0.35
N VAL A 356 -3.29 20.31 -0.06
CA VAL A 356 -3.77 18.97 0.29
C VAL A 356 -3.85 18.16 -0.98
N SER A 357 -3.02 17.12 -1.09
CA SER A 357 -3.04 16.15 -2.17
C SER A 357 -4.03 15.01 -1.87
N MET A 358 -4.60 14.37 -2.90
CA MET A 358 -5.42 13.17 -2.76
C MET A 358 -4.66 11.94 -3.28
N GLU A 359 -4.35 11.04 -2.38
CA GLU A 359 -3.82 9.71 -2.69
C GLU A 359 -4.96 8.69 -2.59
N GLY A 360 -5.56 8.34 -3.74
CA GLY A 360 -6.82 7.59 -3.76
C GLY A 360 -7.96 8.41 -3.16
N THR A 361 -8.54 7.95 -2.04
CA THR A 361 -9.52 8.73 -1.26
C THR A 361 -8.91 9.39 -0.03
N ARG A 362 -7.61 9.20 0.23
CA ARG A 362 -6.94 9.76 1.39
C ARG A 362 -6.41 11.17 1.10
N PRO A 363 -6.92 12.20 1.79
CA PRO A 363 -6.28 13.52 1.77
C PRO A 363 -4.97 13.48 2.56
N ILE A 364 -3.89 13.98 1.98
CA ILE A 364 -2.58 14.13 2.61
C ILE A 364 -2.15 15.58 2.46
N VAL A 365 -1.81 16.24 3.56
CA VAL A 365 -1.29 17.60 3.51
C VAL A 365 0.19 17.57 3.15
N VAL A 366 0.57 18.37 2.16
CA VAL A 366 1.91 18.36 1.56
C VAL A 366 2.45 19.78 1.47
N GLU A 367 3.68 19.98 1.92
CA GLU A 367 4.42 21.21 1.66
C GLU A 367 5.11 21.17 0.30
N ILE A 368 4.93 22.26 -0.45
CA ILE A 368 5.58 22.54 -1.73
C ILE A 368 6.62 23.63 -1.50
N GLN A 369 7.85 23.36 -1.91
CA GLN A 369 8.97 24.28 -1.84
C GLN A 369 9.40 24.70 -3.24
N ALA A 370 9.68 25.98 -3.42
CA ALA A 370 10.20 26.54 -4.65
C ALA A 370 11.43 27.41 -4.38
N LEU A 371 12.43 27.28 -5.25
CA LEU A 371 13.61 28.14 -5.29
C LEU A 371 13.72 28.77 -6.67
N VAL A 372 13.55 30.09 -6.73
CA VAL A 372 13.69 30.89 -7.95
C VAL A 372 14.96 31.73 -7.83
N SER A 373 15.88 31.59 -8.79
CA SER A 373 17.19 32.25 -8.75
C SER A 373 17.61 32.74 -10.14
N PRO A 374 18.40 33.82 -10.27
CA PRO A 374 18.96 34.23 -11.56
C PRO A 374 19.75 33.11 -12.24
N ALA A 375 19.47 32.84 -13.51
CA ALA A 375 20.21 31.84 -14.28
C ALA A 375 21.67 32.28 -14.48
N SER A 376 22.62 31.41 -14.14
CA SER A 376 24.06 31.72 -14.19
C SER A 376 24.63 31.71 -15.62
N HIS A 377 24.08 30.90 -16.54
CA HIS A 377 24.36 30.92 -17.98
C HIS A 377 23.42 29.97 -18.74
N GLY A 378 23.06 30.35 -19.98
CA GLY A 378 22.28 29.48 -20.88
C GLY A 378 20.76 29.55 -20.67
N ALA A 379 20.06 28.52 -21.13
CA ALA A 379 18.62 28.40 -20.93
C ALA A 379 18.32 28.12 -19.44
N PRO A 380 17.37 28.83 -18.81
CA PRO A 380 17.08 28.61 -17.41
C PRO A 380 16.62 27.18 -17.10
N ARG A 381 17.06 26.67 -15.97
CA ARG A 381 16.72 25.34 -15.47
C ARG A 381 15.32 25.34 -14.89
N ARG A 382 14.55 24.30 -15.19
CA ARG A 382 13.22 24.05 -14.63
C ARG A 382 13.21 22.62 -14.12
N SER A 383 13.50 22.45 -12.85
CA SER A 383 13.67 21.13 -12.23
C SER A 383 12.55 20.89 -11.24
N THR A 384 11.98 19.68 -11.27
CA THR A 384 10.96 19.26 -10.30
C THR A 384 11.39 18.01 -9.54
N THR A 385 10.87 17.85 -8.34
CA THR A 385 10.93 16.60 -7.56
C THR A 385 9.55 16.38 -6.93
N GLY A 386 8.88 15.28 -7.25
CA GLY A 386 7.52 14.99 -6.81
C GLY A 386 6.42 15.87 -7.42
N ILE A 387 6.71 16.63 -8.50
CA ILE A 387 5.72 17.40 -9.26
C ILE A 387 5.96 17.17 -10.76
N ASP A 388 4.87 17.08 -11.53
CA ASP A 388 4.96 16.95 -12.98
C ASP A 388 5.64 18.17 -13.64
N SER A 389 6.64 17.88 -14.47
CA SER A 389 7.43 18.90 -15.17
C SER A 389 6.61 19.72 -16.17
N SER A 390 5.60 19.11 -16.80
CA SER A 390 4.74 19.79 -17.79
C SER A 390 3.80 20.78 -17.09
N ARG A 391 3.23 20.41 -15.94
CA ARG A 391 2.45 21.30 -15.07
C ARG A 391 3.26 22.51 -14.62
N LEU A 392 4.48 22.31 -14.14
CA LEU A 392 5.35 23.43 -13.76
C LEU A 392 5.51 24.41 -14.92
N GLN A 393 5.82 23.93 -16.13
CA GLN A 393 5.99 24.80 -17.30
C GLN A 393 4.74 25.61 -17.63
N GLN A 394 3.55 25.02 -17.53
CA GLN A 394 2.27 25.71 -17.74
C GLN A 394 2.04 26.79 -16.68
N ILE A 395 2.30 26.48 -15.41
CA ILE A 395 2.15 27.42 -14.29
C ILE A 395 3.10 28.61 -14.47
N LEU A 396 4.37 28.37 -14.80
CA LEU A 396 5.34 29.44 -15.06
C LEU A 396 4.89 30.34 -16.22
N ALA A 397 4.36 29.77 -17.31
CA ALA A 397 3.84 30.53 -18.44
C ALA A 397 2.61 31.40 -18.05
N VAL A 398 1.74 30.89 -17.18
CA VAL A 398 0.60 31.65 -16.65
C VAL A 398 1.06 32.80 -15.76
N LEU A 399 2.00 32.54 -14.84
CA LEU A 399 2.58 33.58 -13.97
C LEU A 399 3.25 34.68 -14.79
N GLU A 400 4.02 34.32 -15.82
CA GLU A 400 4.68 35.30 -16.68
C GLU A 400 3.69 36.09 -17.52
N LYS A 401 2.76 35.43 -18.22
CA LYS A 401 1.86 36.10 -19.16
C LYS A 401 0.69 36.83 -18.50
N ARG A 402 0.14 36.30 -17.41
CA ARG A 402 -1.09 36.79 -16.77
C ARG A 402 -0.83 37.64 -15.54
N VAL A 403 0.20 37.30 -14.76
CA VAL A 403 0.57 38.05 -13.55
C VAL A 403 1.69 39.06 -13.84
N GLY A 404 2.49 38.85 -14.89
CA GLY A 404 3.55 39.77 -15.30
C GLY A 404 4.87 39.55 -14.57
N ILE A 405 5.14 38.33 -14.10
CA ILE A 405 6.37 37.98 -13.37
C ILE A 405 7.44 37.51 -14.37
N PRO A 406 8.59 38.17 -14.48
CA PRO A 406 9.59 37.88 -15.51
C PRO A 406 10.41 36.61 -15.18
N LEU A 407 9.81 35.43 -15.32
CA LEU A 407 10.41 34.13 -15.00
C LEU A 407 11.27 33.55 -16.14
N SER A 408 11.20 34.12 -17.35
CA SER A 408 11.91 33.61 -18.54
C SER A 408 13.44 33.59 -18.44
N LYS A 409 14.04 34.23 -17.45
CA LYS A 409 15.50 34.27 -17.21
C LYS A 409 15.92 33.69 -15.85
N LEU A 410 15.00 33.06 -15.14
CA LEU A 410 15.23 32.57 -13.79
C LEU A 410 15.20 31.04 -13.76
N ASP A 411 16.19 30.47 -13.10
CA ASP A 411 16.17 29.07 -12.74
C ASP A 411 15.05 28.86 -11.72
N THR A 412 14.26 27.80 -11.91
CA THR A 412 13.15 27.44 -11.02
C THR A 412 13.28 25.98 -10.62
N TYR A 413 13.38 25.75 -9.33
CA TYR A 413 13.38 24.42 -8.72
C TYR A 413 12.11 24.31 -7.88
N VAL A 414 11.35 23.23 -8.03
CA VAL A 414 10.18 22.97 -7.19
C VAL A 414 10.23 21.54 -6.67
N ALA A 415 10.01 21.36 -5.38
CA ALA A 415 10.02 20.06 -4.73
C ALA A 415 8.85 19.91 -3.76
N THR A 416 8.39 18.68 -3.54
CA THR A 416 7.51 18.32 -2.43
C THR A 416 8.35 17.83 -1.25
N VAL A 417 7.94 18.23 -0.04
CA VAL A 417 8.59 17.75 1.19
C VAL A 417 8.23 16.27 1.42
N GLY A 418 9.21 15.50 1.91
CA GLY A 418 9.05 14.07 2.21
C GLY A 418 8.97 13.16 0.98
N GLY A 419 9.22 13.68 -0.22
CA GLY A 419 9.37 12.87 -1.44
C GLY A 419 8.05 12.31 -2.00
N LEU A 420 6.89 12.79 -1.55
CA LEU A 420 5.59 12.39 -2.07
C LEU A 420 5.38 12.95 -3.49
N SER A 421 4.94 12.13 -4.44
CA SER A 421 4.57 12.61 -5.78
C SER A 421 3.18 13.23 -5.77
N VAL A 422 3.07 14.52 -6.05
CA VAL A 422 1.81 15.27 -6.14
C VAL A 422 1.46 15.47 -7.61
N GLU A 423 0.74 14.50 -8.18
CA GLU A 423 0.40 14.44 -9.60
C GLU A 423 -1.06 14.84 -9.89
N GLU A 424 -1.50 15.99 -9.38
CA GLU A 424 -2.88 16.41 -9.57
C GLU A 424 -3.09 17.92 -9.76
N PRO A 425 -4.17 18.33 -10.46
CA PRO A 425 -4.46 19.74 -10.71
C PRO A 425 -4.70 20.59 -9.46
N ALA A 426 -5.18 19.98 -8.36
CA ALA A 426 -5.53 20.74 -7.17
C ALA A 426 -4.33 21.45 -6.51
N ALA A 427 -3.12 20.96 -6.75
CA ALA A 427 -1.87 21.52 -6.24
C ALA A 427 -1.32 22.68 -7.08
N ASP A 428 -1.85 22.92 -8.30
CA ASP A 428 -1.31 23.94 -9.22
C ASP A 428 -1.25 25.33 -8.56
N LEU A 429 -2.28 25.69 -7.78
CA LEU A 429 -2.32 26.96 -7.07
C LEU A 429 -1.22 27.06 -6.00
N GLY A 430 -0.97 25.99 -5.25
CA GLY A 430 0.12 25.94 -4.27
C GLY A 430 1.48 26.14 -4.95
N VAL A 431 1.75 25.39 -6.01
CA VAL A 431 2.98 25.53 -6.81
C VAL A 431 3.14 26.97 -7.31
N ALA A 432 2.08 27.57 -7.84
CA ALA A 432 2.11 28.94 -8.33
C ALA A 432 2.49 29.93 -7.20
N ILE A 433 1.88 29.79 -6.02
CA ILE A 433 2.15 30.67 -4.88
C ILE A 433 3.56 30.45 -4.32
N ALA A 434 4.04 29.21 -4.20
CA ALA A 434 5.41 28.90 -3.79
C ALA A 434 6.44 29.58 -4.71
N VAL A 435 6.28 29.46 -6.03
CA VAL A 435 7.17 30.11 -7.01
C VAL A 435 7.15 31.63 -6.83
N VAL A 436 5.98 32.23 -6.64
CA VAL A 436 5.85 33.68 -6.46
C VAL A 436 6.43 34.16 -5.14
N ALA A 437 6.23 33.40 -4.06
CA ALA A 437 6.80 33.63 -2.74
C ALA A 437 8.34 33.63 -2.82
N SER A 438 8.92 32.62 -3.48
CA SER A 438 10.36 32.51 -3.71
C SER A 438 10.91 33.68 -4.53
N PHE A 439 10.26 33.99 -5.66
CA PHE A 439 10.66 35.11 -6.52
C PHE A 439 10.63 36.47 -5.82
N ARG A 440 9.65 36.70 -4.93
CA ARG A 440 9.50 37.97 -4.20
C ARG A 440 10.26 38.01 -2.88
N ASP A 441 10.90 36.92 -2.50
CA ASP A 441 11.49 36.69 -1.20
C ASP A 441 10.50 37.00 -0.05
N ARG A 442 9.33 36.36 -0.11
CA ARG A 442 8.22 36.54 0.83
C ARG A 442 7.74 35.21 1.36
N VAL A 443 7.21 35.24 2.58
CA VAL A 443 6.68 34.07 3.27
C VAL A 443 5.16 34.01 3.10
N VAL A 444 4.65 32.81 2.86
CA VAL A 444 3.22 32.47 2.90
C VAL A 444 2.87 32.09 4.33
N ASP A 445 1.72 32.51 4.85
CA ASP A 445 1.34 32.10 6.22
C ASP A 445 1.19 30.55 6.27
N PRO A 446 1.93 29.85 7.14
CA PRO A 446 1.94 28.39 7.22
C PRO A 446 0.60 27.79 7.70
N ARG A 447 -0.33 28.61 8.17
CA ARG A 447 -1.69 28.23 8.59
C ARG A 447 -2.72 28.31 7.45
N ILE A 448 -2.27 28.62 6.23
CA ILE A 448 -3.10 28.69 5.02
C ILE A 448 -2.89 27.45 4.15
N ILE A 449 -3.99 26.83 3.73
CA ILE A 449 -4.01 25.82 2.66
C ILE A 449 -4.40 26.45 1.32
N LEU A 450 -3.74 26.02 0.25
CA LEU A 450 -3.97 26.48 -1.12
C LEU A 450 -4.51 25.33 -1.97
N LEU A 451 -5.71 25.49 -2.54
CA LEU A 451 -6.34 24.49 -3.39
C LEU A 451 -6.88 25.15 -4.66
N GLY A 452 -6.53 24.61 -5.82
CA GLY A 452 -7.09 25.06 -7.08
C GLY A 452 -6.27 24.66 -8.30
N GLU A 453 -6.97 24.31 -9.38
CA GLU A 453 -6.36 24.13 -10.69
C GLU A 453 -6.11 25.48 -11.35
N VAL A 454 -4.92 25.67 -11.93
CA VAL A 454 -4.56 26.93 -12.61
C VAL A 454 -4.82 26.80 -14.10
N GLY A 455 -5.84 27.49 -14.58
CA GLY A 455 -6.12 27.57 -16.02
C GLY A 455 -5.15 28.50 -16.77
N LEU A 456 -4.94 28.25 -18.06
CA LEU A 456 -4.06 29.06 -18.93
C LEU A 456 -4.48 30.54 -19.08
N GLY A 457 -5.73 30.87 -18.71
CA GLY A 457 -6.23 32.24 -18.64
C GLY A 457 -5.92 32.95 -17.32
N GLY A 458 -5.29 32.29 -16.36
CA GLY A 458 -5.03 32.79 -15.01
C GLY A 458 -6.22 32.63 -14.06
N GLN A 459 -7.25 31.88 -14.44
CA GLN A 459 -8.39 31.54 -13.60
C GLN A 459 -8.06 30.36 -12.66
N VAL A 460 -8.64 30.37 -11.46
CA VAL A 460 -8.59 29.25 -10.51
C VAL A 460 -9.85 28.40 -10.70
N ARG A 461 -9.66 27.11 -11.00
CA ARG A 461 -10.72 26.17 -11.38
C ARG A 461 -11.08 25.22 -10.23
N PRO A 462 -12.34 24.75 -10.17
CA PRO A 462 -12.81 23.80 -9.17
C PRO A 462 -11.96 22.53 -9.07
N VAL A 463 -11.81 21.99 -7.86
CA VAL A 463 -11.05 20.75 -7.60
C VAL A 463 -11.95 19.62 -7.10
N SER A 464 -11.53 18.38 -7.32
CA SER A 464 -12.24 17.20 -6.83
C SER A 464 -12.11 17.07 -5.30
N GLN A 465 -13.12 16.47 -4.67
CA GLN A 465 -13.09 16.05 -3.27
C GLN A 465 -12.72 17.17 -2.28
N LEU A 466 -13.12 18.42 -2.58
CA LEU A 466 -12.78 19.60 -1.77
C LEU A 466 -13.15 19.44 -0.29
N GLU A 467 -14.31 18.84 0.00
CA GLU A 467 -14.75 18.61 1.37
C GLU A 467 -13.79 17.72 2.17
N LEU A 468 -13.31 16.62 1.59
CA LEU A 468 -12.33 15.73 2.26
C LEU A 468 -11.01 16.46 2.53
N ARG A 469 -10.55 17.25 1.55
CA ARG A 469 -9.32 18.06 1.69
C ARG A 469 -9.43 19.08 2.82
N LEU A 470 -10.56 19.80 2.89
CA LEU A 470 -10.79 20.81 3.93
C LEU A 470 -10.95 20.19 5.31
N ARG A 471 -11.61 19.03 5.43
CA ARG A 471 -11.72 18.30 6.70
C ARG A 471 -10.35 17.88 7.24
N GLU A 472 -9.47 17.36 6.38
CA GLU A 472 -8.12 16.98 6.77
C GLU A 472 -7.28 18.19 7.20
N ALA A 473 -7.34 19.28 6.44
CA ALA A 473 -6.71 20.53 6.81
C ALA A 473 -7.22 21.07 8.17
N ALA A 474 -8.53 21.01 8.41
CA ALA A 474 -9.12 21.43 9.67
C ALA A 474 -8.67 20.55 10.85
N LYS A 475 -8.63 19.22 10.65
CA LYS A 475 -8.14 18.24 11.65
C LYS A 475 -6.71 18.55 12.09
N LEU A 476 -5.87 18.98 11.15
CA LEU A 476 -4.47 19.35 11.40
C LEU A 476 -4.28 20.80 11.88
N GLY A 477 -5.38 21.52 12.13
CA GLY A 477 -5.36 22.84 12.77
C GLY A 477 -5.13 24.03 11.83
N PHE A 478 -5.20 23.85 10.51
CA PHE A 478 -5.13 24.97 9.57
C PHE A 478 -6.31 25.93 9.79
N LYS A 479 -6.02 27.24 9.72
CA LYS A 479 -6.99 28.28 10.08
C LYS A 479 -7.69 28.88 8.88
N ARG A 480 -7.04 28.85 7.71
CA ARG A 480 -7.56 29.46 6.49
C ARG A 480 -7.34 28.55 5.28
N ALA A 481 -8.24 28.60 4.32
CA ALA A 481 -8.07 27.93 3.03
C ALA A 481 -8.43 28.86 1.88
N ILE A 482 -7.54 28.96 0.90
CA ILE A 482 -7.82 29.58 -0.38
C ILE A 482 -8.29 28.50 -1.34
N ILE A 483 -9.49 28.68 -1.88
CA ILE A 483 -10.16 27.69 -2.72
C ILE A 483 -10.73 28.32 -3.99
N PRO A 484 -11.10 27.53 -5.01
CA PRO A 484 -11.78 28.03 -6.19
C PRO A 484 -13.17 28.59 -5.84
N LYS A 485 -13.51 29.74 -6.39
CA LYS A 485 -14.84 30.34 -6.22
C LYS A 485 -15.93 29.46 -6.84
N GLY A 486 -17.01 29.24 -6.11
CA GLY A 486 -18.21 28.56 -6.60
C GLY A 486 -18.34 27.09 -6.21
N GLN A 487 -17.45 26.55 -5.37
CA GLN A 487 -17.63 25.24 -4.73
C GLN A 487 -18.27 25.39 -3.35
N GLN A 488 -19.15 24.46 -2.98
CA GLN A 488 -19.70 24.40 -1.63
C GLN A 488 -18.64 23.89 -0.64
N THR A 489 -18.70 24.41 0.59
CA THR A 489 -17.77 24.08 1.66
C THR A 489 -18.50 23.71 2.93
N PRO A 490 -18.05 22.67 3.66
CA PRO A 490 -18.55 22.38 5.00
C PRO A 490 -18.17 23.50 5.98
N ASP A 491 -18.98 23.67 7.03
CA ASP A 491 -18.59 24.52 8.18
C ASP A 491 -17.64 23.74 9.08
N LEU A 492 -16.38 24.17 9.11
CA LEU A 492 -15.28 23.51 9.83
C LEU A 492 -14.57 24.47 10.78
N GLY A 493 -15.13 25.65 11.08
CA GLY A 493 -14.45 26.68 11.87
C GLY A 493 -13.19 27.24 11.21
N MET A 494 -12.99 26.99 9.92
CA MET A 494 -11.89 27.47 9.09
C MET A 494 -12.35 28.65 8.23
N GLN A 495 -11.52 29.69 8.10
CA GLN A 495 -11.83 30.81 7.22
C GLN A 495 -11.61 30.41 5.76
N ILE A 496 -12.71 30.37 4.97
CA ILE A 496 -12.66 30.06 3.54
C ILE A 496 -12.52 31.35 2.73
N LEU A 497 -11.52 31.40 1.84
CA LEU A 497 -11.22 32.50 0.93
C LEU A 497 -11.48 32.04 -0.52
N PRO A 498 -12.69 32.25 -1.07
CA PRO A 498 -13.02 31.83 -2.42
C PRO A 498 -12.45 32.78 -3.47
N ILE A 499 -11.68 32.25 -4.42
CA ILE A 499 -10.92 33.04 -5.40
C ILE A 499 -11.19 32.58 -6.83
N ALA A 500 -11.26 33.54 -7.76
CA ALA A 500 -11.48 33.27 -9.18
C ALA A 500 -10.21 33.37 -10.04
N LYS A 501 -9.18 34.11 -9.61
CA LYS A 501 -7.95 34.34 -10.37
C LYS A 501 -6.69 34.15 -9.51
N VAL A 502 -5.61 33.70 -10.14
CA VAL A 502 -4.32 33.46 -9.47
C VAL A 502 -3.78 34.74 -8.82
N ILE A 503 -4.00 35.91 -9.42
CA ILE A 503 -3.53 37.18 -8.86
C ILE A 503 -4.18 37.51 -7.51
N ASP A 504 -5.46 37.21 -7.34
CA ASP A 504 -6.17 37.45 -6.09
C ASP A 504 -5.66 36.48 -5.00
N ALA A 505 -5.29 35.25 -5.40
CA ALA A 505 -4.69 34.28 -4.50
C ALA A 505 -3.30 34.72 -4.02
N ILE A 506 -2.48 35.30 -4.90
CA ILE A 506 -1.18 35.88 -4.53
C ILE A 506 -1.36 36.97 -3.47
N ILE A 507 -2.33 37.86 -3.67
CA ILE A 507 -2.62 38.96 -2.73
C ILE A 507 -3.11 38.42 -1.38
N ALA A 508 -3.95 37.39 -1.40
CA ALA A 508 -4.49 36.80 -0.18
C ALA A 508 -3.48 35.93 0.60
N ALA A 509 -2.59 35.23 -0.10
CA ALA A 509 -1.64 34.29 0.49
C ALA A 509 -0.34 34.96 0.97
N ILE A 510 0.12 36.01 0.28
CA ILE A 510 1.39 36.68 0.57
C ILE A 510 1.08 38.05 1.20
N PRO A 511 1.22 38.20 2.52
CA PRO A 511 0.90 39.46 3.18
C PRO A 511 1.87 40.58 2.76
N ALA A 512 1.37 41.82 2.71
CA ALA A 512 2.16 43.00 2.32
C ALA A 512 3.31 43.28 3.32
N GLN A 513 3.17 42.85 4.57
CA GLN A 513 4.17 42.89 5.64
C GLN A 513 4.42 41.47 6.16
N PRO A 514 5.66 41.10 6.54
CA PRO A 514 5.92 39.80 7.15
C PRO A 514 5.08 39.64 8.44
N PRO A 515 4.55 38.45 8.73
CA PRO A 515 3.79 38.22 9.96
C PRO A 515 4.69 38.49 11.18
N THR A 516 4.24 39.38 12.06
CA THR A 516 4.79 39.52 13.41
C THR A 516 4.28 38.37 14.27
N MET A 517 5.13 37.83 15.16
CA MET A 517 4.90 36.62 16.00
C MET A 517 3.63 36.62 16.89
N GLU A 518 2.76 37.63 16.81
CA GLU A 518 1.62 37.85 17.71
C GLU A 518 0.23 37.83 17.02
N ASN A 519 0.12 37.56 15.71
CA ASN A 519 -1.18 37.55 14.99
C ASN A 519 -1.49 36.26 14.22
#